data_AF-A0A537JBM0-F1
#
_entry.id   AF-A0A537JBM0-F1
#
_cell.length_a   1.000
_cell.length_b   1.000
_cell.length_c   1.000
_cell.angle_alpha   90.00
_cell.angle_beta   90.00
_cell.angle_gamma   90.00
#
_symmetry.space_group_name_H-M   'P 1'
#
loop_
_entity.id
_entity.type
_entity.pdbx_description
1 polymer ?
#
loop_
_entity_poly.entity_id
_entity_poly.type
_entity_poly.pdbx_seq_one_letter_code
_entity_poly.pdbx_strand_id
1 'polypeptide(L)'
;MIIRRVRIRGFRKFVDQVLECGPGLNVVRGRNDAGKSTLHLAFAVVLFPVKPSAALSFAQWGEERPGEITLEFDADGRSYRLHKDFRSRKVLLECGEERWDVPKEVERRIGEVLGLTSASLFRATVHIGQWDLARVQEEKEEIGTRLARIITGGDSDANRVLDTLDKYLRRMEVGLHHPARNAGPLKRDSDRIAFLTTEQQRLAGEVAAIEQAAAQRGRLASRIAELEQQVRDDEALLEANRRLYALDGRVAEASARAEQLKASADRIERAVGAVGAAEADPALASSPQDPEMLARLQEAEVRV
;
A
#
# COMPACT_ATOMS: atom_id res chain seq x y z
N MET A 1 -0.05 -52.66 22.97
CA MET A 1 1.18 -53.46 23.16
C MET A 1 1.16 -54.11 24.54
N ILE A 2 1.51 -55.40 24.64
CA ILE A 2 1.66 -56.14 25.90
C ILE A 2 3.04 -56.82 25.90
N ILE A 3 3.89 -56.49 26.86
CA ILE A 3 5.21 -57.12 27.00
C ILE A 3 5.04 -58.53 27.59
N ARG A 4 5.70 -59.52 27.01
CA ARG A 4 5.68 -60.92 27.47
C ARG A 4 6.97 -61.31 28.17
N ARG A 5 8.10 -60.93 27.58
CA ARG A 5 9.41 -61.33 28.10
C ARG A 5 10.44 -60.27 27.77
N VAL A 6 11.32 -59.99 28.71
CA VAL A 6 12.53 -59.20 28.48
C VAL A 6 13.74 -59.93 29.00
N ARG A 7 14.78 -60.03 28.18
CA ARG A 7 16.10 -60.55 28.55
C ARG A 7 17.12 -59.45 28.42
N ILE A 8 17.89 -59.22 29.47
CA ILE A 8 18.88 -58.16 29.59
C ILE A 8 20.22 -58.80 29.94
N ARG A 9 21.24 -58.58 29.11
CA ARG A 9 22.58 -59.11 29.32
C ARG A 9 23.63 -58.02 29.22
N GLY A 10 24.60 -58.03 30.14
CA GLY A 10 25.70 -57.06 30.15
C GLY A 10 25.25 -55.60 30.20
N PHE A 11 24.18 -55.28 30.94
CA PHE A 11 23.60 -53.94 31.01
C PHE A 11 23.61 -53.40 32.44
N ARG A 12 24.50 -52.44 32.70
CA ARG A 12 24.78 -51.89 34.03
C ARG A 12 25.06 -52.97 35.08
N LYS A 13 24.06 -53.32 35.89
CA LYS A 13 24.17 -54.29 36.98
C LYS A 13 23.63 -55.68 36.63
N PHE A 14 23.03 -55.83 35.45
CA PHE A 14 22.45 -57.08 35.00
C PHE A 14 23.45 -57.82 34.11
N VAL A 15 23.94 -58.96 34.62
CA VAL A 15 24.85 -59.86 33.88
C VAL A 15 24.06 -60.67 32.86
N ASP A 16 23.04 -61.41 33.31
CA ASP A 16 21.99 -62.05 32.49
C ASP A 16 20.71 -62.13 33.33
N GLN A 17 19.73 -61.29 33.01
CA GLN A 17 18.44 -61.24 33.70
C GLN A 17 17.32 -61.50 32.72
N VAL A 18 16.42 -62.40 33.07
CA VAL A 18 15.16 -62.63 32.36
C VAL A 18 14.00 -62.20 33.25
N LEU A 19 13.03 -61.51 32.67
CA LEU A 19 11.76 -61.17 33.31
C LEU A 19 10.64 -61.60 32.38
N GLU A 20 9.70 -62.35 32.94
CA GLU A 20 8.45 -62.76 32.27
C GLU A 20 7.31 -61.92 32.84
N CYS A 21 6.51 -61.35 31.95
CA CYS A 21 5.40 -60.48 32.26
C CYS A 21 4.09 -61.20 31.95
N GLY A 22 3.24 -61.33 32.96
CA GLY A 22 1.88 -61.85 32.81
C GLY A 22 0.89 -60.76 32.39
N PRO A 23 -0.35 -61.13 32.00
CA PRO A 23 -1.41 -60.16 31.81
C PRO A 23 -1.76 -59.45 33.13
N GLY A 24 -2.17 -58.19 33.06
CA GLY A 24 -2.59 -57.40 34.23
C GLY A 24 -1.42 -56.69 34.94
N LEU A 25 -1.47 -56.65 36.27
CA LEU A 25 -0.53 -55.90 37.10
C LEU A 25 0.70 -56.75 37.46
N ASN A 26 1.86 -56.37 36.93
CA ASN A 26 3.14 -57.00 37.25
C ASN A 26 3.88 -56.16 38.30
N VAL A 27 4.23 -56.74 39.45
CA VAL A 27 4.92 -56.03 40.54
C VAL A 27 6.36 -56.51 40.67
N VAL A 28 7.31 -55.62 40.35
CA VAL A 28 8.74 -55.89 40.53
C VAL A 28 9.22 -55.34 41.87
N ARG A 29 9.42 -56.23 42.86
CA ARG A 29 9.89 -55.85 44.20
C ARG A 29 11.38 -56.13 44.37
N GLY A 30 12.09 -55.18 44.96
CA GLY A 30 13.48 -55.34 45.35
C GLY A 30 13.93 -54.20 46.26
N ARG A 31 15.06 -54.36 46.96
CA ARG A 31 15.68 -53.29 47.75
C ARG A 31 16.01 -52.07 46.87
N ASN A 32 16.30 -50.93 47.49
CA ASN A 32 16.97 -49.84 46.76
C ASN A 32 18.29 -50.39 46.19
N ASP A 33 18.64 -49.92 44.99
CA ASP A 33 19.75 -50.45 44.17
C ASP A 33 19.61 -51.90 43.68
N ALA A 34 18.48 -52.57 43.93
CA ALA A 34 18.14 -53.85 43.30
C ALA A 34 17.92 -53.74 41.77
N GLY A 35 17.95 -52.52 41.21
CA GLY A 35 18.01 -52.27 39.77
C GLY A 35 16.67 -52.07 39.10
N LYS A 36 15.64 -51.74 39.87
CA LYS A 36 14.32 -51.38 39.35
C LYS A 36 14.43 -50.23 38.33
N SER A 37 15.14 -49.15 38.67
CA SER A 37 15.40 -48.02 37.76
C SER A 37 16.22 -48.43 36.53
N THR A 38 17.13 -49.39 36.67
CA THR A 38 17.90 -49.95 35.53
C THR A 38 16.99 -50.75 34.60
N LEU A 39 16.06 -51.52 35.15
CA LEU A 39 15.06 -52.26 34.38
C LEU A 39 14.15 -51.30 33.60
N HIS A 40 13.70 -50.21 34.24
CA HIS A 40 12.95 -49.15 33.55
C HIS A 40 13.74 -48.53 32.39
N LEU A 41 15.02 -48.22 32.60
CA LEU A 41 15.88 -47.70 31.54
C LEU A 41 16.03 -48.71 30.39
N ALA A 42 16.17 -50.00 30.68
CA ALA A 42 16.29 -51.04 29.67
C ALA A 42 15.07 -51.08 28.73
N PHE A 43 13.85 -50.90 29.24
CA PHE A 43 12.65 -50.81 28.41
C PHE A 43 12.65 -49.59 27.47
N ALA A 44 13.05 -48.42 27.96
CA ALA A 44 13.14 -47.24 27.12
C ALA A 44 14.21 -47.39 26.02
N VAL A 45 15.37 -47.96 26.39
CA VAL A 45 16.52 -48.13 25.49
C VAL A 45 16.27 -49.23 24.44
N VAL A 46 15.54 -50.30 24.80
CA VAL A 46 15.21 -51.34 23.82
C VAL A 46 14.18 -50.85 22.80
N LEU A 47 13.19 -50.04 23.19
CA LEU A 47 12.14 -49.58 22.27
C LEU A 47 12.62 -48.43 21.37
N PHE A 48 13.43 -47.51 21.87
CA PHE A 48 13.80 -46.29 21.14
C PHE A 48 15.27 -46.23 20.74
N PRO A 49 15.64 -45.46 19.71
CA PRO A 49 17.04 -45.23 19.40
C PRO A 49 17.73 -44.45 20.53
N VAL A 50 19.00 -44.76 20.76
CA VAL A 50 19.84 -44.05 21.72
C VAL A 50 21.08 -43.53 21.02
N LYS A 51 21.47 -42.29 21.34
CA LYS A 51 22.72 -41.71 20.84
C LYS A 51 23.91 -42.59 21.26
N PRO A 52 24.89 -42.85 20.37
CA PRO A 52 26.04 -43.70 20.69
C PRO A 52 26.80 -43.30 21.97
N SER A 53 26.94 -41.99 22.22
CA SER A 53 27.58 -41.47 23.42
C SER A 53 26.82 -41.81 24.71
N ALA A 54 25.48 -41.82 24.66
CA ALA A 54 24.65 -42.21 25.79
C ALA A 54 24.63 -43.73 25.99
N ALA A 55 24.76 -44.52 24.92
CA ALA A 55 24.80 -45.97 24.99
C ALA A 55 26.00 -46.50 25.80
N LEU A 56 27.15 -45.81 25.75
CA LEU A 56 28.33 -46.17 26.55
C LEU A 56 28.04 -46.17 28.06
N SER A 57 27.16 -45.28 28.54
CA SER A 57 26.76 -45.20 29.96
C SER A 57 25.93 -46.40 30.46
N PHE A 58 25.58 -47.32 29.55
CA PHE A 58 24.84 -48.52 29.86
C PHE A 58 25.72 -49.76 30.01
N ALA A 59 27.02 -49.63 29.75
CA ALA A 59 27.96 -50.72 29.92
C ALA A 59 27.92 -51.25 31.36
N GLN A 60 28.10 -52.55 31.49
CA GLN A 60 28.33 -53.15 32.80
C GLN A 60 29.65 -52.62 33.38
N TRP A 61 29.72 -52.53 34.70
CA TRP A 61 30.95 -52.06 35.35
C TRP A 61 32.14 -52.95 34.95
N GLY A 62 33.16 -52.34 34.36
CA GLY A 62 34.37 -53.03 33.87
C GLY A 62 34.32 -53.40 32.39
N GLU A 63 33.19 -53.21 31.71
CA GLU A 63 33.05 -53.44 30.27
C GLU A 63 33.07 -52.12 29.50
N GLU A 64 33.66 -52.13 28.30
CA GLU A 64 33.72 -50.94 27.43
C GLU A 64 32.41 -50.68 26.69
N ARG A 65 31.54 -51.68 26.54
CA ARG A 65 30.28 -51.57 25.80
C ARG A 65 29.14 -52.30 26.52
N PRO A 66 27.92 -51.75 26.51
CA PRO A 66 26.72 -52.49 26.89
C PRO A 66 26.53 -53.76 26.05
N GLY A 67 25.91 -54.76 26.67
CA GLY A 67 25.61 -56.05 26.05
C GLY A 67 24.37 -56.00 25.14
N GLU A 68 23.39 -56.86 25.41
CA GLU A 68 22.23 -57.08 24.55
C GLU A 68 20.92 -57.03 25.34
N ILE A 69 19.86 -56.54 24.69
CA ILE A 69 18.51 -56.58 25.23
C ILE A 69 17.59 -57.21 24.19
N THR A 70 16.82 -58.21 24.61
CA THR A 70 15.77 -58.84 23.80
C THR A 70 14.42 -58.63 24.46
N LEU A 71 13.46 -58.10 23.72
CA LEU A 71 12.10 -57.85 24.16
C LEU A 71 11.12 -58.62 23.27
N GLU A 72 10.26 -59.41 23.90
CA GLU A 72 9.15 -60.09 23.25
C GLU A 72 7.83 -59.45 23.71
N PHE A 73 6.99 -59.07 22.74
CA PHE A 73 5.75 -58.36 23.02
C PHE A 73 4.69 -58.65 21.96
N ASP A 74 3.42 -58.50 22.35
CA ASP A 74 2.28 -58.60 21.45
C ASP A 74 1.72 -57.22 21.13
N ALA A 75 1.41 -56.97 19.86
CA ALA A 75 0.72 -55.77 19.40
C ALA A 75 -0.14 -56.11 18.17
N ASP A 76 -1.34 -55.54 18.08
CA ASP A 76 -2.28 -55.75 16.98
C ASP A 76 -2.51 -57.23 16.61
N GLY A 77 -2.56 -58.10 17.63
CA GLY A 77 -2.76 -59.54 17.47
C GLY A 77 -1.55 -60.31 16.95
N ARG A 78 -0.38 -59.68 16.81
CA ARG A 78 0.87 -60.31 16.36
C ARG A 78 1.92 -60.30 17.47
N SER A 79 2.79 -61.31 17.47
CA SER A 79 3.92 -61.41 18.40
C SER A 79 5.22 -60.97 17.75
N TYR A 80 5.92 -60.07 18.42
CA TYR A 80 7.16 -59.45 17.96
C TYR A 80 8.32 -59.83 18.88
N ARG A 81 9.50 -59.99 18.29
CA ARG A 81 10.78 -60.08 19.02
C ARG A 81 11.72 -58.98 18.55
N LEU A 82 12.06 -58.07 19.45
CA LEU A 82 13.03 -57.01 19.22
C LEU A 82 14.32 -57.32 19.96
N HIS A 83 15.40 -57.50 19.21
CA HIS A 83 16.74 -57.75 19.73
C HIS A 83 17.66 -56.57 19.39
N LYS A 84 18.30 -55.97 20.40
CA LYS A 84 19.32 -54.93 20.22
C LYS A 84 20.63 -55.38 20.87
N ASP A 85 21.67 -55.51 20.06
CA ASP A 85 23.04 -55.73 20.50
C ASP A 85 23.80 -54.40 20.38
N PHE A 86 24.12 -53.83 21.54
CA PHE A 86 24.81 -52.55 21.60
C PHE A 86 26.32 -52.68 21.39
N ARG A 87 26.88 -53.89 21.54
CA ARG A 87 28.30 -54.18 21.32
C ARG A 87 28.62 -54.19 19.83
N SER A 88 27.79 -54.88 19.05
CA SER A 88 27.90 -54.95 17.58
C SER A 88 27.10 -53.88 16.84
N ARG A 89 26.31 -53.07 17.56
CA ARG A 89 25.40 -52.03 17.03
C ARG A 89 24.38 -52.60 16.05
N LYS A 90 23.95 -53.84 16.27
CA LYS A 90 22.92 -54.51 15.47
C LYS A 90 21.57 -54.42 16.15
N VAL A 91 20.53 -54.33 15.34
CA VAL A 91 19.14 -54.44 15.78
C VAL A 91 18.43 -55.41 14.85
N LEU A 92 17.55 -56.21 15.41
CA LEU A 92 16.72 -57.16 14.67
C LEU A 92 15.31 -57.12 15.24
N LEU A 93 14.33 -56.92 14.38
CA LEU A 93 12.92 -57.08 14.70
C LEU A 93 12.38 -58.27 13.91
N GLU A 94 11.74 -59.21 14.60
CA GLU A 94 11.09 -60.37 14.00
C GLU A 94 9.59 -60.35 14.30
N CYS A 95 8.77 -60.73 13.32
CA CYS A 95 7.33 -60.93 13.46
C CYS A 95 6.89 -62.08 12.55
N GLY A 96 6.77 -63.30 13.09
CA GLY A 96 6.52 -64.50 12.28
C GLY A 96 7.67 -64.76 11.31
N GLU A 97 7.38 -64.74 10.00
CA GLU A 97 8.39 -64.88 8.93
C GLU A 97 9.05 -63.55 8.52
N GLU A 98 8.47 -62.41 8.92
CA GLU A 98 8.98 -61.09 8.60
C GLU A 98 10.18 -60.73 9.52
N ARG A 99 11.27 -60.21 8.93
CA ARG A 99 12.48 -59.79 9.65
C ARG A 99 12.99 -58.45 9.13
N TRP A 100 13.38 -57.57 10.05
CA TRP A 100 13.98 -56.27 9.76
C TRP A 100 15.26 -56.10 10.58
N ASP A 101 16.38 -55.82 9.92
CA ASP A 101 17.69 -55.64 10.55
C ASP A 101 18.30 -54.25 10.29
N VAL A 102 17.67 -53.43 9.45
CA VAL A 102 18.07 -52.04 9.19
C VAL A 102 17.56 -51.12 10.30
N PRO A 103 18.42 -50.38 11.04
CA PRO A 103 17.99 -49.61 12.21
C PRO A 103 16.86 -48.61 11.99
N LYS A 104 16.88 -47.88 10.86
CA LYS A 104 15.84 -46.90 10.53
C LYS A 104 14.49 -47.58 10.23
N GLU A 105 14.51 -48.76 9.61
CA GLU A 105 13.29 -49.50 9.30
C GLU A 105 12.68 -50.10 10.57
N VAL A 106 13.53 -50.67 11.43
CA VAL A 106 13.09 -51.16 12.75
C VAL A 106 12.49 -50.02 13.57
N GLU A 107 13.14 -48.85 13.61
CA GLU A 107 12.61 -47.67 14.31
C GLU A 107 11.24 -47.24 13.78
N ARG A 108 11.08 -47.13 12.45
CA ARG A 108 9.80 -46.80 11.82
C ARG A 108 8.72 -47.82 12.19
N ARG A 109 9.03 -49.12 12.10
CA ARG A 109 8.09 -50.20 12.39
C ARG A 109 7.68 -50.24 13.85
N ILE A 110 8.63 -50.05 14.77
CA ILE A 110 8.33 -49.92 16.21
C ILE A 110 7.46 -48.68 16.45
N GLY A 111 7.72 -47.56 15.79
CA GLY A 111 6.89 -46.36 15.87
C GLY A 111 5.44 -46.60 15.41
N GLU A 112 5.26 -47.30 14.28
CA GLU A 112 3.95 -47.72 13.77
C GLU A 112 3.20 -48.62 14.78
N VAL A 113 3.88 -49.63 15.30
CA VAL A 113 3.29 -50.64 16.22
C VAL A 113 2.98 -50.05 17.60
N LEU A 114 3.78 -49.09 18.08
CA LEU A 114 3.54 -48.42 19.36
C LEU A 114 2.55 -47.26 19.24
N GLY A 115 2.33 -46.71 18.05
CA GLY A 115 1.63 -45.43 17.86
C GLY A 115 2.37 -44.24 18.48
N LEU A 116 3.66 -44.40 18.78
CA LEU A 116 4.50 -43.41 19.46
C LEU A 116 5.75 -43.14 18.63
N THR A 117 5.96 -41.88 18.24
CA THR A 117 7.05 -41.50 17.34
C THR A 117 8.36 -41.12 18.06
N SER A 118 8.37 -41.06 19.40
CA SER A 118 9.58 -40.65 20.13
C SER A 118 9.70 -41.22 21.55
N ALA A 119 10.95 -41.33 22.01
CA ALA A 119 11.30 -41.75 23.38
C ALA A 119 10.80 -40.77 24.45
N SER A 120 10.64 -39.49 24.10
CA SER A 120 10.05 -38.46 24.97
C SER A 120 8.56 -38.72 25.16
N LEU A 121 7.82 -38.98 24.07
CA LEU A 121 6.39 -39.26 24.13
C LEU A 121 6.12 -40.54 24.92
N PHE A 122 6.91 -41.60 24.71
CA PHE A 122 6.83 -42.82 25.52
C PHE A 122 7.11 -42.56 27.00
N ARG A 123 8.16 -41.79 27.31
CA ARG A 123 8.52 -41.46 28.70
C ARG A 123 7.44 -40.67 29.43
N ALA A 124 6.53 -40.05 28.70
CA ALA A 124 5.56 -39.14 29.24
C ALA A 124 4.11 -39.67 29.16
N THR A 125 3.86 -40.74 28.39
CA THR A 125 2.54 -41.37 28.24
C THR A 125 2.46 -42.77 28.82
N VAL A 126 3.51 -43.58 28.65
CA VAL A 126 3.55 -44.99 29.09
C VAL A 126 4.38 -45.15 30.37
N HIS A 127 5.26 -44.21 30.63
CA HIS A 127 6.16 -44.22 31.77
C HIS A 127 5.79 -43.11 32.74
N ILE A 128 5.63 -43.46 34.02
CA ILE A 128 5.51 -42.50 35.10
C ILE A 128 6.73 -42.73 35.98
N GLY A 129 7.68 -41.79 35.97
CA GLY A 129 8.88 -41.87 36.79
C GLY A 129 8.56 -41.67 38.27
N GLN A 130 9.48 -42.11 39.13
CA GLN A 130 9.33 -41.98 40.59
C GLN A 130 9.13 -40.53 41.08
N TRP A 131 9.64 -39.55 40.32
CA TRP A 131 9.51 -38.12 40.62
C TRP A 131 8.35 -37.42 39.89
N ASP A 132 7.76 -38.07 38.88
CA ASP A 132 6.66 -37.48 38.10
C ASP A 132 5.36 -37.46 38.90
N LEU A 133 5.16 -38.41 39.82
CA LEU A 133 3.99 -38.45 40.72
C LEU A 133 4.07 -37.48 41.90
N ALA A 134 5.26 -37.23 42.45
CA ALA A 134 5.43 -36.39 43.63
C ALA A 134 5.16 -34.90 43.34
N ARG A 135 5.36 -34.45 42.10
CA ARG A 135 5.18 -33.04 41.70
C ARG A 135 3.77 -32.71 41.18
N VAL A 136 2.97 -33.75 40.88
CA VAL A 136 1.58 -33.60 40.39
C VAL A 136 0.62 -33.22 41.54
N GLN A 137 0.98 -33.48 42.80
CA GLN A 137 0.14 -33.11 43.94
C GLN A 137 0.18 -31.62 44.30
N GLU A 138 1.25 -30.88 43.94
CA GLU A 138 1.41 -29.46 44.34
C GLU A 138 0.88 -28.45 43.31
N GLU A 139 0.68 -28.82 42.04
CA GLU A 139 0.33 -27.85 40.97
C GLU A 139 -0.83 -28.37 40.10
N LYS A 140 -2.07 -28.12 40.54
CA LYS A 140 -3.29 -28.53 39.81
C LYS A 140 -3.58 -27.76 38.51
N GLU A 141 -2.97 -26.59 38.30
CA GLU A 141 -3.32 -25.72 37.15
C GLU A 141 -2.42 -25.87 35.92
N GLU A 142 -1.29 -26.58 35.98
CA GLU A 142 -0.35 -26.68 34.83
C GLU A 142 -0.37 -28.02 34.09
N ILE A 143 -1.24 -28.96 34.48
CA ILE A 143 -1.27 -30.30 33.90
C ILE A 143 -1.57 -30.25 32.40
N GLY A 144 -2.52 -29.39 31.96
CA GLY A 144 -2.90 -29.27 30.55
C GLY A 144 -1.76 -28.73 29.66
N THR A 145 -1.09 -27.67 30.11
CA THR A 145 0.04 -27.05 29.38
C THR A 145 1.26 -27.97 29.35
N ARG A 146 1.51 -28.72 30.43
CA ARG A 146 2.63 -29.68 30.51
C ARG A 146 2.34 -30.93 29.69
N LEU A 147 1.12 -31.45 29.70
CA LEU A 147 0.68 -32.54 28.80
C LEU A 147 0.76 -32.10 27.33
N ALA A 148 0.38 -30.86 27.02
CA ALA A 148 0.53 -30.31 25.67
C ALA A 148 2.01 -30.23 25.24
N ARG A 149 2.92 -29.74 26.10
CA ARG A 149 4.39 -29.77 25.86
C ARG A 149 4.95 -31.18 25.66
N ILE A 150 4.40 -32.13 26.40
CA ILE A 150 4.78 -33.54 26.36
C ILE A 150 4.32 -34.20 25.04
N ILE A 151 3.09 -33.91 24.61
CA ILE A 151 2.46 -34.48 23.41
C ILE A 151 3.08 -33.90 22.13
N THR A 152 3.49 -32.64 22.14
CA THR A 152 4.11 -31.99 20.96
C THR A 152 5.60 -32.31 20.78
N GLY A 153 6.21 -33.07 21.69
CA GLY A 153 7.48 -33.75 21.41
C GLY A 153 8.73 -32.88 21.24
N GLY A 154 8.75 -31.61 21.66
CA GLY A 154 10.01 -30.84 21.66
C GLY A 154 9.89 -29.34 21.91
N ASP A 155 10.37 -28.91 23.08
CA ASP A 155 10.52 -27.51 23.51
C ASP A 155 11.65 -26.75 22.77
N SER A 156 12.38 -27.42 21.86
CA SER A 156 13.56 -26.84 21.19
C SER A 156 13.23 -26.06 19.90
N ASP A 157 12.21 -26.48 19.15
CA ASP A 157 11.93 -25.85 17.85
C ASP A 157 11.01 -24.64 18.00
N ALA A 158 9.97 -24.72 18.83
CA ALA A 158 9.05 -23.61 19.06
C ALA A 158 9.74 -22.41 19.73
N ASN A 159 10.52 -22.63 20.80
CA ASN A 159 11.24 -21.54 21.46
C ASN A 159 12.33 -20.93 20.57
N ARG A 160 12.98 -21.74 19.71
CA ARG A 160 13.96 -21.23 18.75
C ARG A 160 13.32 -20.40 17.64
N VAL A 161 12.14 -20.80 17.17
CA VAL A 161 11.34 -20.00 16.22
C VAL A 161 10.89 -18.70 16.88
N LEU A 162 10.39 -18.75 18.12
CA LEU A 162 10.01 -17.55 18.88
C LEU A 162 11.21 -16.61 19.10
N ASP A 163 12.37 -17.10 19.51
CA ASP A 163 13.59 -16.29 19.67
C ASP A 163 14.07 -15.68 18.33
N THR A 164 13.90 -16.41 17.23
CA THR A 164 14.22 -15.90 15.88
C THR A 164 13.26 -14.78 15.49
N LEU A 165 11.96 -14.95 15.74
CA LEU A 165 10.93 -13.94 15.50
C LEU A 165 11.16 -12.70 16.36
N ASP A 166 11.49 -12.87 17.64
CA ASP A 166 11.77 -11.78 18.57
C ASP A 166 12.98 -10.95 18.12
N LYS A 167 14.06 -11.61 17.67
CA LYS A 167 15.23 -10.94 17.09
C LYS A 167 14.89 -10.17 15.81
N TYR A 168 14.00 -10.72 14.99
CA TYR A 168 13.57 -10.08 13.75
C TYR A 168 12.71 -8.84 14.04
N LEU A 169 11.75 -8.95 14.95
CA LEU A 169 10.91 -7.83 15.42
C LEU A 169 11.76 -6.70 15.99
N ARG A 170 12.68 -7.02 16.92
CA ARG A 170 13.59 -6.02 17.50
C ARG A 170 14.42 -5.29 16.45
N ARG A 171 14.88 -5.99 15.40
CA ARG A 171 15.63 -5.38 14.29
C ARG A 171 14.76 -4.44 13.45
N MET A 172 13.49 -4.80 13.26
CA MET A 172 12.53 -3.98 12.50
C MET A 172 12.15 -2.70 13.26
N GLU A 173 11.96 -2.80 14.56
CA GLU A 173 11.47 -1.72 15.44
C GLU A 173 12.55 -0.75 15.94
N VAL A 174 13.83 -0.99 15.60
CA VAL A 174 14.92 -0.08 15.99
C VAL A 174 14.60 1.35 15.53
N GLY A 175 14.64 2.31 16.45
CA GLY A 175 14.37 3.71 16.11
C GLY A 175 12.88 4.09 16.07
N LEU A 176 11.96 3.12 16.22
CA LEU A 176 10.51 3.37 16.13
C LEU A 176 9.97 4.05 17.39
N HIS A 177 10.31 3.52 18.57
CA HIS A 177 9.86 4.05 19.87
C HIS A 177 10.86 5.00 20.53
N HIS A 178 12.16 4.84 20.24
CA HIS A 178 13.24 5.64 20.83
C HIS A 178 14.25 6.07 19.77
N PRO A 179 14.88 7.25 19.90
CA PRO A 179 15.87 7.73 18.93
C PRO A 179 17.04 6.75 18.81
N ALA A 180 17.33 6.31 17.58
CA ALA A 180 18.46 5.44 17.29
C ALA A 180 19.28 6.03 16.16
N ARG A 181 20.62 5.98 16.29
CA ARG A 181 21.55 6.48 15.27
C ARG A 181 21.36 5.79 13.92
N ASN A 182 21.05 4.49 13.94
CA ASN A 182 20.71 3.71 12.76
C ASN A 182 19.29 3.19 12.92
N ALA A 183 18.31 3.95 12.42
CA ALA A 183 16.92 3.52 12.38
C ALA A 183 16.75 2.22 11.59
N GLY A 184 15.89 1.34 12.08
CA GLY A 184 15.48 0.10 11.44
C GLY A 184 14.55 0.35 10.25
N PRO A 185 14.22 -0.70 9.47
CA PRO A 185 13.37 -0.60 8.28
C PRO A 185 12.05 0.14 8.52
N LEU A 186 11.31 -0.21 9.59
CA LEU A 186 9.99 0.37 9.84
C LEU A 186 10.04 1.88 10.07
N LYS A 187 11.02 2.34 10.85
CA LYS A 187 11.19 3.78 11.10
C LYS A 187 11.60 4.52 9.84
N ARG A 188 12.51 3.96 9.02
CA ARG A 188 12.92 4.57 7.74
C ARG A 188 11.74 4.70 6.77
N ASP A 189 10.93 3.66 6.66
CA ASP A 189 9.77 3.67 5.77
C ASP A 189 8.70 4.65 6.28
N SER A 190 8.47 4.70 7.60
CA SER A 190 7.60 5.70 8.22
C SER A 190 8.08 7.13 7.95
N ASP A 191 9.38 7.40 8.11
CA ASP A 191 9.95 8.73 7.84
C ASP A 191 9.88 9.06 6.34
N ARG A 192 10.06 8.06 5.47
CA ARG A 192 9.92 8.21 4.02
C ARG A 192 8.47 8.54 3.63
N ILE A 193 7.48 7.88 4.22
CA ILE A 193 6.06 8.18 4.02
C ILE A 193 5.75 9.60 4.48
N ALA A 194 6.22 10.00 5.67
CA ALA A 194 6.03 11.35 6.18
C ALA A 194 6.64 12.43 5.25
N PHE A 195 7.84 12.18 4.75
CA PHE A 195 8.49 13.05 3.77
C PHE A 195 7.68 13.14 2.47
N LEU A 196 7.31 12.01 1.88
CA LEU A 196 6.54 11.98 0.63
C LEU A 196 5.15 12.61 0.78
N THR A 197 4.52 12.48 1.94
CA THR A 197 3.22 13.11 2.23
C THR A 197 3.35 14.63 2.27
N THR A 198 4.37 15.15 2.94
CA THR A 198 4.66 16.59 2.96
C THR A 198 4.94 17.11 1.56
N GLU A 199 5.72 16.36 0.77
CA GLU A 199 6.06 16.76 -0.60
C GLU A 199 4.84 16.74 -1.52
N GLN A 200 3.96 15.75 -1.36
CA GLN A 200 2.68 15.70 -2.07
C GLN A 200 1.79 16.90 -1.74
N GLN A 201 1.70 17.29 -0.46
CA GLN A 201 0.94 18.47 -0.04
C GLN A 201 1.51 19.76 -0.62
N ARG A 202 2.84 19.91 -0.66
CA ARG A 202 3.53 21.05 -1.29
C ARG A 202 3.17 21.15 -2.77
N LEU A 203 3.33 20.05 -3.51
CA LEU A 203 3.02 20.01 -4.95
C LEU A 203 1.53 20.27 -5.23
N ALA A 204 0.62 19.72 -4.40
CA ALA A 204 -0.81 19.99 -4.53
C ALA A 204 -1.12 21.49 -4.34
N GLY A 205 -0.45 22.16 -3.40
CA GLY A 205 -0.55 23.61 -3.21
C GLY A 205 -0.05 24.40 -4.44
N GLU A 206 1.07 23.98 -5.04
CA GLU A 206 1.60 24.61 -6.25
C GLU A 206 0.66 24.45 -7.45
N VAL A 207 0.10 23.25 -7.65
CA VAL A 207 -0.89 23.01 -8.70
C VAL A 207 -2.12 23.89 -8.51
N ALA A 208 -2.66 23.96 -7.29
CA ALA A 208 -3.82 24.81 -6.99
C ALA A 208 -3.53 26.30 -7.27
N ALA A 209 -2.33 26.79 -6.95
CA ALA A 209 -1.92 28.16 -7.26
C ALA A 209 -1.84 28.41 -8.78
N ILE A 210 -1.31 27.45 -9.54
CA ILE A 210 -1.24 27.53 -11.00
C ILE A 210 -2.65 27.54 -11.62
N GLU A 211 -3.55 26.69 -11.14
CA GLU A 211 -4.94 26.63 -11.60
C GLU A 211 -5.67 27.95 -11.32
N GLN A 212 -5.49 28.54 -10.14
CA GLN A 212 -6.05 29.85 -9.80
C GLN A 212 -5.49 30.96 -10.71
N ALA A 213 -4.19 30.97 -10.95
CA ALA A 213 -3.56 31.93 -11.86
C ALA A 213 -4.08 31.78 -13.30
N ALA A 214 -4.27 30.55 -13.78
CA ALA A 214 -4.85 30.27 -15.09
C ALA A 214 -6.30 30.76 -15.19
N ALA A 215 -7.11 30.54 -14.14
CA ALA A 215 -8.48 31.03 -14.08
C ALA A 215 -8.54 32.57 -14.06
N GLN A 216 -7.68 33.23 -13.29
CA GLN A 216 -7.56 34.69 -13.28
C GLN A 216 -7.15 35.22 -14.65
N ARG A 217 -6.18 34.59 -15.32
CA ARG A 217 -5.77 34.94 -16.68
C ARG A 217 -6.94 34.87 -17.66
N GLY A 218 -7.77 33.81 -17.58
CA GLY A 218 -8.97 33.68 -18.41
C GLY A 218 -10.00 34.80 -18.19
N ARG A 219 -10.22 35.19 -16.94
CA ARG A 219 -11.11 36.31 -16.59
C ARG A 219 -10.58 37.65 -17.12
N LEU A 220 -9.29 37.91 -16.93
CA LEU A 220 -8.65 39.13 -17.43
C LEU A 220 -8.68 39.20 -18.95
N ALA A 221 -8.41 38.09 -19.65
CA ALA A 221 -8.50 38.03 -21.11
C ALA A 221 -9.92 38.34 -21.61
N SER A 222 -10.94 37.80 -20.94
CA SER A 222 -12.35 38.10 -21.28
C SER A 222 -12.66 39.59 -21.06
N ARG A 223 -12.16 40.17 -19.96
CA ARG A 223 -12.35 41.59 -19.66
C ARG A 223 -11.64 42.51 -20.67
N ILE A 224 -10.44 42.13 -21.11
CA ILE A 224 -9.71 42.85 -22.16
C ILE A 224 -10.53 42.83 -23.45
N ALA A 225 -11.05 41.67 -23.87
CA ALA A 225 -11.87 41.58 -25.08
C ALA A 225 -13.16 42.43 -25.01
N GLU A 226 -13.82 42.48 -23.84
CA GLU A 226 -14.96 43.37 -23.60
C GLU A 226 -14.57 44.85 -23.75
N LEU A 227 -13.47 45.27 -23.09
CA LEU A 227 -12.99 46.65 -23.15
C LEU A 227 -12.56 47.04 -24.57
N GLU A 228 -11.90 46.15 -25.30
CA GLU A 228 -11.54 46.35 -26.71
C GLU A 228 -12.76 46.49 -27.61
N GLN A 229 -13.86 45.80 -27.30
CA GLN A 229 -15.14 46.01 -28.01
C GLN A 229 -15.74 47.37 -27.67
N GLN A 230 -15.77 47.73 -26.37
CA GLN A 230 -16.28 49.03 -25.93
C GLN A 230 -15.52 50.19 -26.57
N VAL A 231 -14.19 50.13 -26.62
CA VAL A 231 -13.37 51.16 -27.28
C VAL A 231 -13.73 51.29 -28.75
N ARG A 232 -13.90 50.16 -29.48
CA ARG A 232 -14.32 50.19 -30.89
C ARG A 232 -15.70 50.82 -31.08
N ASP A 233 -16.64 50.50 -30.21
CA ASP A 233 -18.00 51.06 -30.26
C ASP A 233 -17.99 52.57 -29.95
N ASP A 234 -17.22 52.99 -28.95
CA ASP A 234 -17.04 54.40 -28.58
C ASP A 234 -16.35 55.20 -29.69
N GLU A 235 -15.32 54.63 -30.34
CA GLU A 235 -14.65 55.24 -31.50
C GLU A 235 -15.64 55.44 -32.66
N ALA A 236 -16.47 54.44 -32.96
CA ALA A 236 -17.50 54.53 -34.00
C ALA A 236 -18.55 55.61 -33.67
N LEU A 237 -18.99 55.71 -32.41
CA LEU A 237 -19.89 56.76 -31.96
C LEU A 237 -19.25 58.16 -32.06
N LEU A 238 -17.98 58.27 -31.71
CA LEU A 238 -17.25 59.53 -31.78
C LEU A 238 -17.08 59.98 -33.24
N GLU A 239 -16.78 59.07 -34.16
CA GLU A 239 -16.80 59.36 -35.60
C GLU A 239 -18.18 59.80 -36.09
N ALA A 240 -19.25 59.12 -35.69
CA ALA A 240 -20.62 59.49 -36.07
C ALA A 240 -20.96 60.90 -35.57
N ASN A 241 -20.63 61.22 -34.33
CA ASN A 241 -20.81 62.57 -33.77
C ASN A 241 -20.01 63.63 -34.52
N ARG A 242 -18.75 63.35 -34.88
CA ARG A 242 -17.94 64.26 -35.72
C ARG A 242 -18.60 64.54 -37.06
N ARG A 243 -19.19 63.52 -37.70
CA ARG A 243 -19.93 63.67 -38.97
C ARG A 243 -21.19 64.53 -38.79
N LEU A 244 -21.91 64.37 -37.68
CA LEU A 244 -23.06 65.21 -37.36
C LEU A 244 -22.66 66.69 -37.21
N TYR A 245 -21.63 66.99 -36.42
CA TYR A 245 -21.13 68.37 -36.28
C TYR A 245 -20.73 68.99 -37.63
N ALA A 246 -20.09 68.20 -38.52
CA ALA A 246 -19.75 68.66 -39.86
C ALA A 246 -21.00 68.93 -40.72
N LEU A 247 -22.04 68.11 -40.61
CA LEU A 247 -23.31 68.32 -41.29
C LEU A 247 -24.05 69.54 -40.76
N ASP A 248 -24.09 69.75 -39.45
CA ASP A 248 -24.69 70.93 -38.82
C ASP A 248 -24.02 72.21 -39.31
N GLY A 249 -22.68 72.22 -39.41
CA GLY A 249 -21.92 73.32 -40.01
C GLY A 249 -22.34 73.59 -41.46
N ARG A 250 -22.47 72.53 -42.28
CA ARG A 250 -22.93 72.66 -43.68
C ARG A 250 -24.37 73.17 -43.79
N VAL A 251 -25.26 72.75 -42.88
CA VAL A 251 -26.64 73.23 -42.83
C VAL A 251 -26.68 74.71 -42.45
N ALA A 252 -25.86 75.14 -41.49
CA ALA A 252 -25.74 76.54 -41.11
C ALA A 252 -25.23 77.39 -42.28
N GLU A 253 -24.18 76.95 -42.99
CA GLU A 253 -23.68 77.62 -44.20
C GLU A 253 -24.74 77.70 -45.31
N ALA A 254 -25.42 76.59 -45.60
CA ALA A 254 -26.47 76.55 -46.62
C ALA A 254 -27.63 77.49 -46.27
N SER A 255 -28.02 77.54 -44.99
CA SER A 255 -29.06 78.44 -44.50
C SER A 255 -28.64 79.91 -44.65
N ALA A 256 -27.40 80.25 -44.30
CA ALA A 256 -26.87 81.60 -44.50
C ALA A 256 -26.84 82.01 -45.99
N ARG A 257 -26.45 81.09 -46.89
CA ARG A 257 -26.49 81.33 -48.34
C ARG A 257 -27.92 81.50 -48.85
N ALA A 258 -28.87 80.71 -48.35
CA ALA A 258 -30.27 80.84 -48.73
C ALA A 258 -30.83 82.21 -48.34
N GLU A 259 -30.53 82.71 -47.14
CA GLU A 259 -30.91 84.07 -46.71
C GLU A 259 -30.26 85.16 -47.57
N GLN A 260 -28.97 85.02 -47.92
CA GLN A 260 -28.31 85.95 -48.83
C GLN A 260 -28.94 85.98 -50.22
N LEU A 261 -29.25 84.81 -50.79
CA LEU A 261 -29.91 84.68 -52.08
C LEU A 261 -31.31 85.28 -52.04
N LYS A 262 -32.08 85.03 -50.97
CA LYS A 262 -33.40 85.64 -50.76
C LYS A 262 -33.31 87.16 -50.70
N ALA A 263 -32.38 87.71 -49.92
CA ALA A 263 -32.15 89.16 -49.87
C ALA A 263 -31.67 89.76 -51.22
N SER A 264 -30.99 88.97 -52.06
CA SER A 264 -30.64 89.39 -53.41
C SER A 264 -31.85 89.36 -54.36
N ALA A 265 -32.70 88.33 -54.27
CA ALA A 265 -33.94 88.23 -55.01
C ALA A 265 -34.89 89.38 -54.66
N ASP A 266 -35.09 89.67 -53.37
CA ASP A 266 -35.90 90.80 -52.90
C ASP A 266 -35.36 92.16 -53.38
N ARG A 267 -34.04 92.27 -53.60
CA ARG A 267 -33.42 93.48 -54.19
C ARG A 267 -33.67 93.57 -55.68
N ILE A 268 -33.52 92.46 -56.41
CA ILE A 268 -33.81 92.39 -57.85
C ILE A 268 -35.30 92.68 -58.08
N GLU A 269 -36.19 92.09 -57.29
CA GLU A 269 -37.63 92.32 -57.38
C GLU A 269 -37.99 93.79 -57.13
N ARG A 270 -37.39 94.42 -56.11
CA ARG A 270 -37.52 95.87 -55.90
C ARG A 270 -36.96 96.70 -57.05
N ALA A 271 -35.82 96.31 -57.62
CA ALA A 271 -35.23 97.01 -58.76
C ALA A 271 -36.09 96.86 -60.02
N VAL A 272 -36.62 95.67 -60.29
CA VAL A 272 -37.59 95.41 -61.37
C VAL A 272 -38.86 96.22 -61.16
N GLY A 273 -39.39 96.27 -59.93
CA GLY A 273 -40.53 97.12 -59.58
C GLY A 273 -40.24 98.62 -59.77
N ALA A 274 -39.04 99.07 -59.42
CA ALA A 274 -38.61 100.46 -59.62
C ALA A 274 -38.41 100.80 -61.11
N VAL A 275 -37.87 99.88 -61.91
CA VAL A 275 -37.77 100.05 -63.38
C VAL A 275 -39.17 100.06 -63.99
N GLY A 276 -40.06 99.15 -63.60
CA GLY A 276 -41.46 99.16 -64.05
C GLY A 276 -42.20 100.44 -63.64
N ALA A 277 -41.90 101.01 -62.46
CA ALA A 277 -42.43 102.29 -62.03
C ALA A 277 -41.83 103.48 -62.81
N ALA A 278 -40.54 103.42 -63.18
CA ALA A 278 -39.89 104.41 -64.02
C ALA A 278 -40.39 104.35 -65.48
N GLU A 279 -40.67 103.16 -66.01
CA GLU A 279 -41.34 102.99 -67.30
C GLU A 279 -42.80 103.46 -67.28
N ALA A 280 -43.44 103.47 -66.11
CA ALA A 280 -44.79 104.01 -65.89
C ALA A 280 -44.82 105.50 -65.48
N ASP A 281 -43.66 106.17 -65.39
CA ASP A 281 -43.57 107.59 -65.07
C ASP A 281 -44.04 108.45 -66.26
N PRO A 282 -45.08 109.29 -66.11
CA PRO A 282 -45.59 110.15 -67.18
C PRO A 282 -44.56 111.17 -67.70
N ALA A 283 -43.44 111.41 -67.01
CA ALA A 283 -42.36 112.28 -67.50
C ALA A 283 -41.57 111.69 -68.69
N LEU A 284 -41.51 110.36 -68.83
CA LEU A 284 -40.95 109.70 -70.03
C LEU A 284 -41.99 109.58 -71.16
N ALA A 285 -43.28 109.66 -70.84
CA ALA A 285 -44.37 109.77 -71.82
C ALA A 285 -44.53 111.20 -72.37
N SER A 286 -43.89 112.21 -71.76
CA SER A 286 -43.92 113.60 -72.18
C SER A 286 -42.52 114.12 -72.52
N SER A 287 -41.95 113.66 -73.63
CA SER A 287 -40.90 114.43 -74.30
C SER A 287 -41.58 115.55 -75.10
N PRO A 288 -41.37 116.84 -74.82
CA PRO A 288 -41.71 117.89 -75.77
C PRO A 288 -40.72 117.75 -76.93
N GLN A 289 -41.22 117.36 -78.10
CA GLN A 289 -40.45 117.44 -79.33
C GLN A 289 -40.24 118.93 -79.65
N ASP A 290 -39.08 119.47 -79.26
CA ASP A 290 -38.68 120.81 -79.61
C ASP A 290 -38.29 120.84 -81.10
N PRO A 291 -39.07 121.49 -81.99
CA PRO A 291 -38.88 121.38 -83.44
C PRO A 291 -37.53 121.91 -83.94
N GLU A 292 -36.89 122.81 -83.20
CA GLU A 292 -35.56 123.35 -83.55
C GLU A 292 -34.41 122.38 -83.23
N MET A 293 -34.56 121.46 -82.26
CA MET A 293 -33.54 120.46 -81.95
C MET A 293 -33.51 119.32 -82.99
N LEU A 294 -34.67 118.94 -83.52
CA LEU A 294 -34.80 117.93 -84.58
C LEU A 294 -34.14 118.40 -85.89
N ALA A 295 -34.24 119.70 -86.22
CA ALA A 295 -33.56 120.26 -87.39
C ALA A 295 -32.02 120.27 -87.24
N ARG A 296 -31.50 120.54 -86.03
CA ARG A 296 -30.05 120.56 -85.77
C ARG A 296 -29.40 119.16 -85.74
N LEU A 297 -30.16 118.13 -85.38
CA LEU A 297 -29.68 116.74 -85.41
C LEU A 297 -29.73 116.14 -86.84
N GLN A 298 -30.72 116.52 -87.65
CA GLN A 298 -30.78 116.12 -89.07
C GLN A 298 -29.71 116.80 -89.94
N GLU A 299 -29.23 118.00 -89.59
CA GLU A 299 -28.07 118.62 -90.23
C GLU A 299 -26.72 118.03 -89.77
N ALA A 300 -26.67 117.38 -88.60
CA ALA A 300 -25.46 116.74 -88.07
C ALA A 300 -25.24 115.31 -88.61
N GLU A 301 -26.30 114.60 -88.99
CA GLU A 301 -26.22 113.27 -89.65
C GLU A 301 -25.87 113.33 -91.15
N VAL A 302 -25.75 114.52 -91.75
CA VAL A 302 -25.26 114.70 -93.13
C VAL A 302 -23.74 114.97 -93.17
N ARG A 303 -23.03 114.83 -92.04
CA ARG A 303 -21.58 115.07 -91.98
C ARG A 303 -20.71 114.05 -91.25
N VAL A 304 -21.22 112.86 -90.92
CA VAL A 304 -20.47 111.64 -90.55
C VAL A 304 -21.31 110.42 -90.92
#